data_AF-A0AAW8RS88-F1
#
_entry.id   AF-A0AAW8RS88-F1
#
_cell.length_a   1.000
_cell.length_b   1.000
_cell.length_c   1.000
_cell.angle_alpha   90.00
_cell.angle_beta   90.00
_cell.angle_gamma   90.00
#
_symmetry.space_group_name_H-M   'P 1'
#
loop_
_entity.id
_entity.type
_entity.pdbx_description
1 polymer ?
#
loop_
_entity_poly.entity_id
_entity_poly.type
_entity_poly.pdbx_seq_one_letter_code
_entity_poly.pdbx_strand_id
1 'polypeptide(L)' 'MNKEDRVLILENAKWICSKEEIERAISLFSLGLTPSRVAEVMDQKYIDTGLLYLHLLDSGKIEME' A
#
# COMPACT_ATOMS: atom_id res chain seq x y z
N MET A 1 17.15 -4.77 9.29
CA MET A 1 15.95 -5.05 8.46
C MET A 1 16.35 -6.06 7.40
N ASN A 2 15.82 -7.28 7.46
CA ASN A 2 16.24 -8.38 6.60
C ASN A 2 15.61 -8.23 5.21
N LYS A 3 16.27 -8.73 4.16
CA LYS A 3 15.74 -8.63 2.78
C LYS A 3 14.41 -9.38 2.59
N GLU A 4 14.14 -10.37 3.44
CA GLU A 4 12.95 -11.22 3.40
C GLU A 4 11.67 -10.54 3.93
N ASP A 5 11.80 -9.43 4.66
CA ASP A 5 10.65 -8.69 5.23
C ASP A 5 10.00 -7.71 4.25
N ARG A 6 10.51 -7.67 3.02
CA ARG A 6 10.12 -6.72 1.96
C ARG A 6 9.23 -7.41 0.95
N VAL A 7 7.98 -6.97 0.83
CA VAL A 7 7.10 -7.39 -0.26
C VAL A 7 7.34 -6.43 -1.43
N LEU A 8 7.75 -7.00 -2.55
CA LEU A 8 8.06 -6.26 -3.77
C LEU A 8 6.78 -6.23 -4.61
N ILE A 9 6.08 -5.10 -4.63
CA ILE A 9 4.75 -5.00 -5.26
C ILE A 9 4.86 -4.63 -6.76
N LEU A 10 5.99 -4.07 -7.20
CA LEU A 10 6.25 -3.78 -8.61
C LEU A 10 7.71 -4.09 -8.98
N GLU A 11 7.92 -5.20 -9.69
CA GLU A 11 9.25 -5.68 -10.12
C GLU A 11 10.06 -4.65 -10.90
N ASN A 12 9.41 -3.73 -11.63
CA ASN A 12 10.08 -2.74 -12.47
C ASN A 12 10.31 -1.37 -11.80
N ALA A 13 9.64 -1.06 -10.68
CA ALA A 13 9.66 0.27 -10.07
C ALA A 13 10.58 0.40 -8.84
N LYS A 14 11.24 -0.68 -8.40
CA LYS A 14 11.99 -0.74 -7.12
C LYS A 14 11.17 -0.24 -5.92
N TRP A 15 9.86 -0.44 -5.96
CA TRP A 15 9.01 -0.06 -4.85
C TRP A 15 8.97 -1.20 -3.84
N ILE A 16 9.48 -0.90 -2.64
CA ILE A 16 9.69 -1.84 -1.56
C ILE A 16 8.82 -1.39 -0.41
N CYS A 17 7.83 -2.19 -0.04
CA CYS A 17 6.97 -1.95 1.10
C CYS A 17 7.19 -3.06 2.13
N SER A 18 7.35 -2.69 3.39
CA SER A 18 7.38 -3.65 4.49
C SER A 18 5.98 -4.21 4.75
N LYS A 19 5.90 -5.39 5.37
CA LYS A 19 4.61 -5.97 5.77
C LYS A 19 3.81 -5.03 6.69
N GLU A 20 4.48 -4.35 7.62
CA GLU A 20 3.86 -3.38 8.54
C GLU A 20 3.24 -2.19 7.79
N GLU A 21 3.93 -1.66 6.77
CA GLU A 21 3.40 -0.58 5.94
C GLU A 21 2.17 -1.04 5.14
N ILE A 22 2.17 -2.27 4.63
CA ILE A 22 1.04 -2.84 3.90
C ILE A 22 -0.16 -3.02 4.82
N GLU A 23 0.02 -3.60 6.02
CA GLU A 23 -1.05 -3.79 7.00
C GLU A 23 -1.63 -2.44 7.47
N ARG A 24 -0.77 -1.44 7.67
CA ARG A 24 -1.20 -0.08 8.00
C ARG A 24 -2.00 0.55 6.87
N ALA A 25 -1.56 0.40 5.62
CA ALA A 25 -2.27 0.91 4.45
C ALA A 25 -3.65 0.24 4.30
N ILE A 26 -3.73 -1.09 4.42
CA ILE A 26 -4.99 -1.85 4.42
C ILE A 26 -5.94 -1.29 5.47
N SER A 27 -5.47 -1.11 6.71
CA SER A 27 -6.30 -0.58 7.81
C SER A 27 -6.87 0.81 7.48
N LEU A 28 -6.07 1.68 6.86
CA LEU A 28 -6.52 3.02 6.47
C LEU A 28 -7.53 2.96 5.30
N PHE A 29 -7.30 2.11 4.31
CA PHE A 29 -8.25 1.92 3.20
C PHE A 29 -9.57 1.33 3.68
N SER A 30 -9.57 0.38 4.61
CA SER A 30 -10.79 -0.17 5.22
C SER A 30 -11.59 0.84 6.04
N LEU A 31 -11.00 1.99 6.39
CA LEU A 31 -11.70 3.14 6.99
C LEU A 31 -12.31 4.08 5.93
N GLY A 32 -12.24 3.73 4.64
CA GLY A 32 -12.75 4.53 3.53
C GLY A 32 -11.83 5.68 3.10
N LEU A 33 -10.57 5.70 3.57
CA LEU A 33 -9.63 6.75 3.16
C LEU A 33 -9.22 6.57 1.70
N THR A 34 -9.16 7.68 0.97
CA THR A 34 -8.66 7.69 -0.41
C THR A 34 -7.13 7.51 -0.45
N PRO A 35 -6.56 7.07 -1.58
CA PRO A 35 -5.11 6.97 -1.74
C PRO A 35 -4.34 8.27 -1.45
N SER A 36 -4.92 9.44 -1.73
CA SER A 36 -4.31 10.73 -1.37
C SER A 36 -4.21 10.92 0.13
N ARG A 37 -5.27 10.58 0.87
CA ARG A 37 -5.27 10.73 2.32
C ARG A 37 -4.37 9.71 3.00
N VAL A 38 -4.32 8.48 2.49
CA VAL A 38 -3.40 7.45 2.99
C VAL A 38 -1.95 7.86 2.75
N ALA A 39 -1.64 8.43 1.58
CA ALA A 39 -0.30 8.95 1.27
C ALA A 39 0.14 10.06 2.26
N GLU A 40 -0.75 10.99 2.58
CA GLU A 40 -0.50 12.02 3.59
C GLU A 40 -0.26 11.44 4.99
N VAL A 41 -1.09 10.48 5.43
CA VAL A 41 -0.99 9.87 6.77
C VAL A 41 0.26 9.01 6.93
N MET A 42 0.72 8.39 5.85
CA MET A 42 1.89 7.52 5.84
C MET A 42 3.19 8.24 5.44
N ASP A 43 3.13 9.54 5.10
CA ASP A 43 4.25 10.31 4.54
C ASP A 43 4.87 9.63 3.31
N GLN A 44 4.00 9.14 2.41
CA GLN A 44 4.35 8.39 1.21
C GLN A 44 3.99 9.18 -0.05
N LYS A 45 4.58 8.80 -1.18
CA LYS A 45 4.21 9.40 -2.47
C LYS A 45 2.82 8.93 -2.87
N TYR A 46 2.00 9.86 -3.34
CA TYR A 46 0.66 9.57 -3.85
C TYR A 46 0.61 8.44 -4.90
N ILE A 47 1.55 8.45 -5.85
CA ILE A 47 1.62 7.44 -6.92
C ILE A 47 1.86 6.05 -6.33
N ASP A 48 2.78 5.94 -5.37
CA ASP A 48 3.13 4.67 -4.74
C ASP A 48 1.94 4.12 -3.94
N THR A 49 1.26 4.98 -3.18
CA THR A 49 0.03 4.61 -2.44
C THR A 49 -1.13 4.25 -3.38
N GLY A 50 -1.26 4.92 -4.53
CA GLY A 50 -2.25 4.58 -5.55
C GLY A 50 -2.00 3.21 -6.16
N LEU A 51 -0.73 2.87 -6.43
CA LEU A 51 -0.35 1.54 -6.92
C LEU A 51 -0.57 0.45 -5.86
N LEU A 52 -0.27 0.75 -4.60
CA LEU A 52 -0.60 -0.13 -3.46
C LEU A 52 -2.10 -0.43 -3.44
N TYR A 53 -2.91 0.62 -3.53
CA TYR A 53 -4.37 0.51 -3.48
C TYR A 53 -4.90 -0.41 -4.59
N LEU A 54 -4.46 -0.21 -5.84
CA LEU A 54 -4.84 -1.06 -6.97
C LEU A 54 -4.40 -2.53 -6.76
N HIS A 55 -3.20 -2.76 -6.26
CA HIS A 55 -2.71 -4.11 -5.96
C HIS A 55 -3.53 -4.80 -4.85
N LEU A 56 -3.90 -4.05 -3.81
CA LEU A 56 -4.71 -4.57 -2.71
C LEU A 56 -6.14 -4.89 -3.16
N LEU A 57 -6.72 -4.10 -4.07
CA LEU A 57 -8.00 -4.41 -4.69
C LEU A 57 -7.94 -5.68 -5.55
N ASP A 58 -6.94 -5.76 -6.45
CA ASP A 58 -6.75 -6.91 -7.34
C ASP A 58 -6.52 -8.22 -6.56
N SER A 59 -5.84 -8.13 -5.41
CA SER A 59 -5.59 -9.27 -4.52
C SER A 59 -6.75 -9.57 -3.54
N GLY A 60 -7.85 -8.81 -3.58
CA GLY A 60 -8.99 -8.98 -2.68
C GLY A 60 -8.67 -8.72 -1.20
N LYS A 61 -7.61 -7.95 -0.93
CA LYS A 61 -7.20 -7.57 0.44
C LYS A 61 -8.00 -6.41 1.00
N ILE A 62 -8.57 -5.59 0.10
CA ILE A 62 -9.52 -4.54 0.40
C ILE A 62 -10.64 -4.61 -0.64
N GLU A 63 -11.82 -4.11 -0.29
CA GLU A 63 -12.98 -4.04 -1.18
C GLU A 63 -13.26 -2.57 -1.53
N MET A 64 -13.79 -2.32 -2.73
CA MET A 64 -14.42 -1.03 -3.02
C MET A 64 -15.85 -1.07 -2.46
N GLU A 65 -16.20 -0.14 -1.57
CA GLU A 65 -17.60 0.17 -1.25
C GLU A 65 -18.34 0.72 -2.47
#